data_AF-X0XRG0-F1
#
_entry.id   AF-X0XRG0-F1
#
_cell.length_a   1.000
_cell.length_b   1.000
_cell.length_c   1.000
_cell.angle_alpha   90.00
_cell.angle_beta   90.00
_cell.angle_gamma   90.00
#
_symmetry.space_group_name_H-M   'P 1'
#
loop_
_entity.id
_entity.type
_entity.pdbx_description
1 polymer ?
#
loop_
_entity_poly.entity_id
_entity_poly.type
_entity_poly.pdbx_seq_one_letter_code
_entity_poly.pdbx_strand_id
1 'polypeptide(L)'
;NKFSAASRAQKKITRVTFNNSFMHLMALFRGKDSDEIYLILNSYFMAFKSGFKEIDCEDTLLSSIVFRAVSGFFPFAASKLKDRYGAEYTVDNFYDSMEGMFSKIKPTKFKKPGNSYKAITDYLEANIKSEFSL
;
A
#
# COMPACT_ATOMS: atom_id res chain seq x y z
N ASN A 1 -8.75 32.67 -7.13
CA ASN A 1 -7.93 31.83 -8.04
C ASN A 1 -8.64 30.49 -8.27
N LYS A 2 -8.82 30.12 -9.55
CA LYS A 2 -9.58 28.96 -10.06
C LYS A 2 -9.18 27.63 -9.37
N PHE A 3 -10.12 26.94 -8.73
CA PHE A 3 -10.01 25.50 -8.50
C PHE A 3 -10.24 24.79 -9.83
N SER A 4 -9.17 24.44 -10.56
CA SER A 4 -9.29 23.69 -11.81
C SER A 4 -9.73 22.25 -11.55
N ALA A 5 -10.43 21.63 -12.51
CA ALA A 5 -10.85 20.22 -12.43
C ALA A 5 -9.70 19.24 -12.10
N ALA A 6 -8.46 19.62 -12.43
CA ALA A 6 -7.24 18.86 -12.12
C ALA A 6 -7.02 18.66 -10.61
N SER A 7 -7.36 19.65 -9.77
CA SER A 7 -7.25 19.53 -8.31
C SER A 7 -8.29 18.59 -7.69
N ARG A 8 -9.46 18.41 -8.34
CA ARG A 8 -10.49 17.42 -7.93
C ARG A 8 -10.15 16.00 -8.39
N ALA A 9 -9.46 15.86 -9.53
CA ALA A 9 -8.97 14.58 -10.02
C ALA A 9 -7.78 14.04 -9.19
N GLN A 10 -7.07 14.91 -8.48
CA GLN A 10 -5.89 14.59 -7.67
C GLN A 10 -6.19 13.65 -6.48
N LYS A 11 -7.46 13.50 -6.08
CA LYS A 11 -7.90 12.62 -4.99
C LYS A 11 -8.67 11.38 -5.47
N LYS A 12 -8.48 10.94 -6.72
CA LYS A 12 -9.14 9.74 -7.25
C LYS A 12 -8.16 8.85 -7.99
N ILE A 13 -8.24 7.54 -7.72
CA ILE A 13 -7.53 6.53 -8.49
C ILE A 13 -8.29 6.30 -9.79
N THR A 14 -7.61 6.50 -10.92
CA THR A 14 -8.19 6.19 -12.23
C THR A 14 -8.26 4.67 -12.45
N ARG A 15 -9.19 4.20 -13.28
CA ARG A 15 -9.26 2.80 -13.70
C ARG A 15 -7.92 2.29 -14.27
N VAL A 16 -7.23 3.14 -15.03
CA VAL A 16 -5.92 2.82 -15.61
C VAL A 16 -4.86 2.62 -14.52
N THR A 17 -4.79 3.54 -13.54
CA THR A 17 -3.89 3.39 -12.38
C THR A 17 -4.20 2.12 -11.61
N PHE A 18 -5.48 1.86 -11.32
CA PHE A 18 -5.90 0.64 -10.62
C PHE A 18 -5.46 -0.62 -11.38
N ASN A 19 -5.83 -0.74 -12.66
CA ASN A 19 -5.49 -1.91 -13.48
C ASN A 19 -3.97 -2.12 -13.56
N ASN A 20 -3.19 -1.05 -13.80
CA ASN A 20 -1.73 -1.14 -13.85
C ASN A 20 -1.10 -1.55 -12.50
N SER A 21 -1.81 -1.32 -11.39
CA SER A 21 -1.35 -1.67 -10.04
C SER A 21 -1.68 -3.10 -9.64
N PHE A 22 -2.77 -3.69 -10.14
CA PHE A 22 -3.25 -4.99 -9.64
C PHE A 22 -3.27 -6.12 -10.66
N MET A 23 -3.29 -5.85 -11.97
CA MET A 23 -3.43 -6.94 -12.96
C MET A 23 -2.33 -7.99 -12.84
N HIS A 24 -1.10 -7.57 -12.49
CA HIS A 24 0.02 -8.47 -12.26
C HIS A 24 -0.04 -9.22 -10.90
N LEU A 25 -0.86 -8.74 -9.96
CA LEU A 25 -1.07 -9.34 -8.64
C LEU A 25 -2.19 -10.38 -8.65
N MET A 26 -3.04 -10.40 -9.69
CA MET A 26 -4.18 -11.34 -9.79
C MET A 26 -3.79 -12.80 -9.66
N ALA A 27 -2.57 -13.18 -10.07
CA ALA A 27 -2.07 -14.54 -9.92
C ALA A 27 -1.94 -14.99 -8.45
N LEU A 28 -1.81 -14.06 -7.50
CA LEU A 28 -1.74 -14.31 -6.05
C LEU A 28 -3.10 -14.66 -5.45
N PHE A 29 -4.19 -14.26 -6.13
CA PHE A 29 -5.55 -14.48 -5.68
C PHE A 29 -6.22 -15.68 -6.37
N ARG A 30 -5.44 -16.59 -6.95
CA ARG A 30 -6.00 -17.78 -7.60
C ARG A 30 -6.83 -18.60 -6.61
N GLY A 31 -8.05 -18.96 -7.03
CA GLY A 31 -9.00 -19.70 -6.21
C GLY A 31 -9.84 -18.84 -5.26
N LYS A 32 -9.66 -17.51 -5.26
CA LYS A 32 -10.48 -16.56 -4.50
C LYS A 32 -11.54 -15.93 -5.40
N ASP A 33 -12.71 -15.69 -4.86
CA ASP A 33 -13.76 -14.93 -5.56
C ASP A 33 -13.56 -13.41 -5.42
N SER A 34 -14.39 -12.63 -6.10
CA SER A 34 -14.28 -11.17 -6.10
C SER A 34 -14.49 -10.54 -4.73
N ASP A 35 -15.37 -11.13 -3.90
CA ASP A 35 -15.72 -10.59 -2.59
C ASP A 35 -14.56 -10.83 -1.62
N GLU A 36 -13.97 -12.01 -1.66
CA GLU A 36 -12.77 -12.33 -0.89
C GLU A 36 -11.58 -11.46 -1.30
N ILE A 37 -11.35 -11.27 -2.60
CA ILE A 37 -10.30 -10.37 -3.10
C ILE A 37 -10.52 -8.94 -2.61
N TYR A 38 -11.76 -8.45 -2.69
CA TYR A 38 -12.13 -7.13 -2.19
C TYR A 38 -11.83 -7.00 -0.70
N LEU A 39 -12.23 -7.97 0.13
CA LEU A 39 -11.99 -7.96 1.57
C LEU A 39 -10.49 -7.92 1.89
N ILE A 40 -9.68 -8.76 1.24
CA ILE A 40 -8.23 -8.79 1.45
C ILE A 40 -7.59 -7.45 1.10
N LEU A 41 -7.90 -6.90 -0.07
CA LEU A 41 -7.36 -5.63 -0.53
C LEU A 41 -7.82 -4.47 0.34
N ASN A 42 -9.10 -4.45 0.74
CA ASN A 42 -9.65 -3.43 1.61
C ASN A 42 -8.96 -3.45 2.99
N SER A 43 -8.80 -4.64 3.59
CA SER A 43 -8.06 -4.79 4.85
C SER A 43 -6.65 -4.23 4.75
N TYR A 44 -5.94 -4.57 3.67
CA TYR A 44 -4.59 -4.09 3.40
C TYR A 44 -4.52 -2.56 3.26
N PHE A 45 -5.40 -1.95 2.47
CA PHE A 45 -5.39 -0.49 2.29
C PHE A 45 -5.82 0.27 3.54
N MET A 46 -6.72 -0.29 4.34
CA MET A 46 -7.09 0.30 5.64
C MET A 46 -5.92 0.28 6.61
N ALA A 47 -5.16 -0.83 6.68
CA ALA A 47 -3.94 -0.91 7.48
C ALA A 47 -2.90 0.13 7.03
N PHE A 48 -2.67 0.25 5.71
CA PHE A 48 -1.78 1.27 5.15
C PHE A 48 -2.23 2.69 5.45
N LYS A 49 -3.53 2.96 5.37
CA LYS A 49 -4.10 4.25 5.72
C LYS A 49 -3.84 4.59 7.18
N SER A 50 -4.05 3.64 8.10
CA SER A 50 -3.74 3.82 9.52
C SER A 50 -2.27 4.19 9.74
N GLY A 51 -1.33 3.40 9.21
CA GLY A 51 0.11 3.70 9.36
C GLY A 51 0.53 5.02 8.69
N PHE A 52 -0.05 5.36 7.53
CA PHE A 52 0.24 6.65 6.87
C PHE A 52 -0.35 7.85 7.63
N LYS A 53 -1.43 7.66 8.38
CA LYS A 53 -2.02 8.70 9.22
C LYS A 53 -1.08 9.09 10.36
N GLU A 54 -0.37 8.13 10.95
CA GLU A 54 0.58 8.37 12.04
C GLU A 54 1.75 9.28 11.63
N ILE A 55 2.10 9.25 10.36
CA ILE A 55 3.18 10.06 9.77
C ILE A 55 2.64 11.22 8.92
N ASP A 56 1.36 11.57 9.07
CA ASP A 56 0.69 12.69 8.39
C ASP A 56 0.82 12.64 6.85
N CYS A 57 0.69 11.45 6.23
CA CYS A 57 0.72 11.32 4.78
C CYS A 57 -0.40 10.45 4.18
N GLU A 58 -1.50 10.22 4.90
CA GLU A 58 -2.65 9.43 4.41
C GLU A 58 -3.22 9.94 3.08
N ASP A 59 -3.28 11.26 2.88
CA ASP A 59 -3.77 11.89 1.66
C ASP A 59 -2.95 11.48 0.41
N THR A 60 -1.70 11.05 0.61
CA THR A 60 -0.80 10.65 -0.48
C THR A 60 -1.14 9.28 -1.05
N LEU A 61 -1.91 8.43 -0.36
CA LEU A 61 -2.31 7.10 -0.86
C LEU A 61 -3.11 7.18 -2.17
N LEU A 62 -3.77 8.31 -2.43
CA LEU A 62 -4.53 8.54 -3.65
C LEU A 62 -3.66 9.08 -4.81
N SER A 63 -2.37 9.34 -4.57
CA SER A 63 -1.41 9.64 -5.63
C SER A 63 -1.18 8.39 -6.48
N SER A 64 -1.25 8.53 -7.81
CA SER A 64 -1.02 7.42 -8.74
C SER A 64 0.32 6.70 -8.50
N ILE A 65 1.37 7.44 -8.11
CA ILE A 65 2.70 6.87 -7.88
C ILE A 65 2.75 6.11 -6.55
N VAL A 66 2.22 6.71 -5.48
CA VAL A 66 2.18 6.09 -4.15
C VAL A 66 1.26 4.89 -4.16
N PHE A 67 0.07 5.00 -4.75
CA PHE A 67 -0.88 3.90 -4.88
C PHE A 67 -0.25 2.70 -5.59
N ARG A 68 0.40 2.91 -6.75
CA ARG A 68 1.11 1.85 -7.47
C ARG A 68 2.22 1.22 -6.62
N ALA A 69 2.93 2.03 -5.86
CA ALA A 69 4.02 1.55 -5.00
C ALA A 69 3.51 0.69 -3.85
N VAL A 70 2.45 1.14 -3.18
CA VAL A 70 1.77 0.42 -2.09
C VAL A 70 1.13 -0.85 -2.62
N SER A 71 0.46 -0.83 -3.77
CA SER A 71 -0.02 -2.06 -4.42
C SER A 71 1.12 -3.03 -4.73
N GLY A 72 2.23 -2.54 -5.29
CA GLY A 72 3.40 -3.36 -5.60
C GLY A 72 4.05 -4.00 -4.36
N PHE A 73 3.89 -3.38 -3.19
CA PHE A 73 4.37 -3.90 -1.91
C PHE A 73 3.47 -5.00 -1.31
N PHE A 74 2.22 -5.14 -1.80
CA PHE A 74 1.25 -6.11 -1.28
C PHE A 74 1.79 -7.54 -1.14
N PRO A 75 2.52 -8.13 -2.12
CA PRO A 75 3.01 -9.51 -1.99
C PRO A 75 3.93 -9.70 -0.77
N PHE A 76 4.74 -8.69 -0.48
CA PHE A 76 5.64 -8.72 0.67
C PHE A 76 4.86 -8.65 1.98
N ALA A 77 3.91 -7.71 2.08
CA ALA A 77 3.05 -7.56 3.26
C ALA A 77 2.18 -8.81 3.50
N ALA A 78 1.57 -9.37 2.46
CA ALA A 78 0.76 -10.58 2.54
C ALA A 78 1.60 -11.81 2.95
N SER A 79 2.85 -11.93 2.46
CA SER A 79 3.75 -12.98 2.92
C SER A 79 4.06 -12.84 4.41
N LYS A 80 4.35 -11.63 4.89
CA LYS A 80 4.66 -11.38 6.30
C LYS A 80 3.48 -11.64 7.22
N LEU A 81 2.29 -11.20 6.82
CA LEU A 81 1.06 -11.55 7.52
C LEU A 81 0.91 -13.07 7.58
N LYS A 82 1.12 -13.76 6.45
CA LYS A 82 0.95 -15.21 6.40
C LYS A 82 1.92 -15.97 7.29
N ASP A 83 3.16 -15.50 7.40
CA ASP A 83 4.17 -16.08 8.29
C ASP A 83 3.75 -15.97 9.77
N ARG A 84 3.01 -14.92 10.15
CA ARG A 84 2.61 -14.63 11.53
C ARG A 84 1.21 -15.13 11.91
N TYR A 85 0.26 -15.03 10.97
CA TYR A 85 -1.18 -15.20 11.20
C TYR A 85 -1.86 -16.16 10.21
N GLY A 86 -1.11 -16.78 9.30
CA GLY A 86 -1.70 -17.63 8.26
C GLY A 86 -2.56 -16.83 7.27
N ALA A 87 -3.70 -17.38 6.84
CA ALA A 87 -4.54 -16.76 5.82
C ALA A 87 -5.57 -15.76 6.40
N GLU A 88 -5.35 -15.21 7.60
CA GLU A 88 -6.26 -14.30 8.28
C GLU A 88 -6.00 -12.83 7.89
N TYR A 89 -6.53 -12.43 6.73
CA TYR A 89 -6.30 -11.10 6.13
C TYR A 89 -7.19 -9.98 6.74
N THR A 90 -7.01 -9.70 8.03
CA THR A 90 -7.70 -8.61 8.73
C THR A 90 -6.89 -7.30 8.69
N VAL A 91 -7.54 -6.17 8.97
CA VAL A 91 -6.86 -4.86 9.09
C VAL A 91 -5.78 -4.92 10.15
N ASP A 92 -6.11 -5.46 11.33
CA ASP A 92 -5.21 -5.50 12.49
C ASP A 92 -3.98 -6.40 12.19
N ASN A 93 -4.19 -7.57 11.59
CA ASN A 93 -3.09 -8.47 11.24
C ASN A 93 -2.15 -7.85 10.18
N PHE A 94 -2.70 -7.11 9.21
CA PHE A 94 -1.87 -6.39 8.24
C PHE A 94 -1.10 -5.25 8.91
N TYR A 95 -1.77 -4.47 9.76
CA TYR A 95 -1.16 -3.34 10.45
C TYR A 95 0.00 -3.81 11.33
N ASP A 96 -0.24 -4.78 12.21
CA ASP A 96 0.78 -5.35 13.10
C ASP A 96 1.97 -5.93 12.30
N SER A 97 1.70 -6.61 11.18
CA SER A 97 2.77 -7.16 10.31
C SER A 97 3.63 -6.08 9.65
N MET A 98 3.19 -4.82 9.64
CA MET A 98 3.86 -3.68 9.00
C MET A 98 4.20 -2.55 9.98
N GLU A 99 3.82 -2.65 11.26
CA GLU A 99 3.83 -1.52 12.20
C GLU A 99 5.21 -0.89 12.33
N GLY A 100 6.24 -1.71 12.55
CA GLY A 100 7.58 -1.18 12.75
C GLY A 100 8.19 -0.55 11.49
N MET A 101 7.69 -0.87 10.29
CA MET A 101 8.02 -0.14 9.05
C MET A 101 7.50 1.30 9.11
N PHE A 102 6.27 1.55 9.57
CA PHE A 102 5.67 2.89 9.58
C PHE A 102 6.47 3.88 10.45
N SER A 103 7.07 3.40 11.55
CA SER A 103 7.94 4.21 12.41
C SER A 103 9.27 4.64 11.75
N LYS A 104 9.72 3.93 10.71
CA LYS A 104 11.03 4.14 10.06
C LYS A 104 10.94 4.94 8.77
N ILE A 105 9.79 4.92 8.11
CA ILE A 105 9.60 5.58 6.81
C ILE A 105 9.44 7.10 6.96
N LYS A 106 9.97 7.86 6.00
CA LYS A 106 9.93 9.33 6.02
C LYS A 106 8.74 9.88 5.20
N PRO A 107 7.88 10.76 5.76
CA PRO A 107 6.74 11.34 5.04
C PRO A 107 7.11 12.01 3.71
N THR A 108 8.31 12.61 3.65
CA THR A 108 8.82 13.32 2.46
C THR A 108 8.89 12.43 1.23
N LYS A 109 9.14 11.12 1.40
CA LYS A 109 9.19 10.14 0.31
C LYS A 109 7.84 9.97 -0.39
N PHE A 110 6.73 10.19 0.34
CA PHE A 110 5.36 10.04 -0.16
C PHE A 110 4.70 11.37 -0.52
N LYS A 111 5.02 12.45 0.21
CA LYS A 111 4.53 13.81 -0.08
C LYS A 111 5.16 14.40 -1.34
N LYS A 112 6.38 13.98 -1.69
CA LYS A 112 7.09 14.37 -2.92
C LYS A 112 7.56 13.11 -3.66
N PRO A 113 6.61 12.28 -4.15
CA PRO A 113 6.98 11.07 -4.85
C PRO A 113 7.60 11.49 -6.19
N GLY A 114 8.85 11.08 -6.43
CA GLY A 114 9.47 11.22 -7.75
C GLY A 114 8.72 10.37 -8.80
N ASN A 115 9.32 10.15 -9.97
CA ASN A 115 8.60 9.50 -11.08
C ASN A 115 8.56 7.97 -11.04
N SER A 116 9.12 7.33 -10.01
CA SER A 116 9.27 5.87 -9.93
C SER A 116 8.52 5.29 -8.74
N TYR A 117 7.43 4.57 -9.01
CA TYR A 117 6.71 3.80 -7.99
C TYR A 117 7.60 2.69 -7.42
N LYS A 118 8.45 2.05 -8.26
CA LYS A 118 9.37 0.99 -7.82
C LYS A 118 10.31 1.47 -6.72
N ALA A 119 10.87 2.68 -6.87
CA ALA A 119 11.76 3.27 -5.87
C ALA A 119 11.06 3.58 -4.52
N ILE A 120 9.73 3.59 -4.47
CA ILE A 120 8.96 3.67 -3.23
C ILE A 120 8.66 2.26 -2.71
N THR A 121 8.29 1.31 -3.58
CA THR A 121 8.13 -0.11 -3.20
C THR A 121 9.41 -0.67 -2.56
N ASP A 122 10.56 -0.49 -3.20
CA ASP A 122 11.87 -0.94 -2.68
C ASP A 122 12.19 -0.29 -1.33
N TYR A 123 11.79 0.97 -1.16
CA TYR A 123 11.96 1.69 0.10
C TYR A 123 11.08 1.12 1.22
N LEU A 124 9.81 0.80 0.93
CA LEU A 124 8.94 0.11 1.89
C LEU A 124 9.54 -1.25 2.28
N GLU A 125 9.94 -2.05 1.29
CA GLU A 125 10.57 -3.36 1.52
C GLU A 125 11.84 -3.28 2.37
N ALA A 126 12.70 -2.29 2.14
CA ALA A 126 13.92 -2.14 2.93
C ALA A 126 13.61 -1.84 4.41
N ASN A 127 12.57 -1.05 4.69
CA ASN A 127 12.24 -0.65 6.05
C ASN A 127 11.54 -1.76 6.84
N ILE A 128 10.76 -2.62 6.19
CA ILE A 128 10.17 -3.81 6.84
C ILE A 128 11.18 -4.96 7.01
N LYS A 129 12.20 -5.08 6.15
CA LYS A 129 13.26 -6.10 6.30
C LYS A 129 14.20 -5.79 7.49
N SER A 130 14.37 -4.50 7.81
CA SER A 130 15.23 -4.03 8.91
C SER A 130 14.74 -4.43 10.32
N GLU A 131 13.56 -5.05 10.44
CA GLU A 131 13.00 -5.51 11.71
C GLU A 131 13.49 -6.91 12.10
N PHE A 132 14.17 -7.61 11.19
CA PHE A 132 14.48 -9.03 11.31
C PHE A 132 15.98 -9.33 11.26
N SER A 133 16.83 -8.38 11.67
CA SER A 133 18.22 -8.72 11.99
C SER A 133 18.23 -9.53 13.29
N LEU A 134 18.40 -10.85 13.14
CA LEU A 134 18.88 -11.78 14.18
C LEU A 134 20.23 -11.30 14.73
#